data_AF-A0A9D1DD71-F1
#
_entry.id   AF-A0A9D1DD71-F1
#
_cell.length_a   1.000
_cell.length_b   1.000
_cell.length_c   1.000
_cell.angle_alpha   90.00
_cell.angle_beta   90.00
_cell.angle_gamma   90.00
#
_symmetry.space_group_name_H-M   'P 1'
#
loop_
_entity.id
_entity.type
_entity.pdbx_description
1 polymer ?
#
loop_
_entity_poly.entity_id
_entity_poly.type
_entity_poly.pdbx_seq_one_letter_code
_entity_poly.pdbx_strand_id
1 'polypeptide(L)'
;MQSNQTNRQNTPSVVQDGGTAAASGFSMGKSLFAEKPESLYQVKRIRCGNVNCWLVTGSKALPTNGSVLVDAGRKEDFPRLEQICRQHQVKLILLTHAHPDHAGSAALLRKSLRIPVALGRLDLPLLEHPNIRPLHCRGWLGKGLLALSRRELAQPGTPFVPELLLEGGEDFYRYGFSIRAIALPGHTAGSMGYEINHRFLCTGDAVMNLPWPTPALLFENGEQAAESTAKIAGLGKRVILPGHGAALWNREW
;
A
#
# COMPACT_ATOMS: atom_id res chain seq x y z
N MET A 1 -36.21 -16.95 19.13
CA MET A 1 -34.82 -17.33 18.86
C MET A 1 -34.61 -17.36 17.36
N GLN A 2 -34.13 -16.28 16.77
CA GLN A 2 -33.81 -16.20 15.34
C GLN A 2 -32.30 -16.07 15.19
N SER A 3 -31.72 -17.04 14.48
CA SER A 3 -30.30 -17.14 14.15
C SER A 3 -29.96 -16.17 13.03
N ASN A 4 -29.06 -15.23 13.30
CA ASN A 4 -28.52 -14.31 12.31
C ASN A 4 -27.55 -15.03 11.36
N GLN A 5 -27.83 -14.87 10.06
CA GLN A 5 -27.00 -15.32 8.97
C GLN A 5 -25.66 -14.58 8.94
N THR A 6 -24.60 -15.35 8.72
CA THR A 6 -23.21 -14.91 8.59
C THR A 6 -23.02 -14.03 7.35
N ASN A 7 -22.59 -12.79 7.59
CA ASN A 7 -22.26 -11.81 6.58
C ASN A 7 -20.98 -12.25 5.83
N ARG A 8 -21.12 -12.79 4.61
CA ARG A 8 -19.99 -13.03 3.70
C ARG A 8 -19.43 -11.67 3.30
N GLN A 9 -18.26 -11.32 3.84
CA GLN A 9 -17.55 -10.10 3.47
C GLN A 9 -17.14 -10.17 1.99
N ASN A 10 -17.85 -9.39 1.15
CA ASN A 10 -17.47 -9.14 -0.23
C ASN A 10 -16.11 -8.43 -0.25
N THR A 11 -15.07 -9.11 -0.72
CA THR A 11 -13.78 -8.50 -1.04
C THR A 11 -13.96 -7.47 -2.15
N PRO A 12 -13.44 -6.23 -2.01
CA PRO A 12 -13.49 -5.25 -3.07
C PRO A 12 -12.70 -5.75 -4.30
N SER A 13 -13.20 -5.45 -5.50
CA SER A 13 -12.65 -5.89 -6.79
C SER A 13 -11.26 -5.28 -7.04
N VAL A 14 -10.24 -5.95 -6.49
CA VAL A 14 -8.82 -5.78 -6.78
C VAL A 14 -8.40 -6.99 -7.61
N VAL A 15 -7.72 -6.76 -8.73
CA VAL A 15 -7.31 -7.84 -9.64
C VAL A 15 -6.26 -8.71 -8.94
N GLN A 16 -6.56 -10.02 -8.82
CA GLN A 16 -5.65 -11.07 -8.34
C GLN A 16 -5.31 -12.00 -9.52
N ASP A 17 -4.07 -12.46 -9.65
CA ASP A 17 -3.67 -13.34 -10.75
C ASP A 17 -4.36 -14.72 -10.65
N GLY A 18 -4.87 -15.20 -11.79
CA GLY A 18 -5.45 -16.53 -12.04
C GLY A 18 -5.58 -16.76 -13.55
N GLY A 19 -5.21 -17.96 -14.02
CA GLY A 19 -4.96 -18.32 -15.43
C GLY A 19 -6.17 -18.42 -16.36
N THR A 20 -5.86 -18.70 -17.63
CA THR A 20 -6.65 -18.53 -18.87
C THR A 20 -7.75 -19.57 -19.17
N ALA A 21 -8.81 -19.06 -19.84
CA ALA A 21 -9.73 -19.68 -20.82
C ALA A 21 -10.78 -20.71 -20.32
N ALA A 22 -12.00 -20.85 -20.86
CA ALA A 22 -12.64 -20.39 -22.11
C ALA A 22 -14.18 -20.25 -21.91
N ALA A 23 -14.83 -19.55 -22.85
CA ALA A 23 -16.25 -19.20 -22.87
C ALA A 23 -17.17 -20.28 -23.48
N SER A 24 -18.46 -20.28 -23.11
CA SER A 24 -19.59 -20.41 -24.05
C SER A 24 -20.92 -20.06 -23.36
N GLY A 25 -21.88 -19.46 -24.10
CA GLY A 25 -23.28 -19.34 -23.67
C GLY A 25 -23.96 -18.01 -23.98
N PHE A 26 -24.75 -18.00 -25.06
CA PHE A 26 -25.66 -16.93 -25.51
C PHE A 26 -26.88 -16.76 -24.57
N SER A 27 -27.37 -15.53 -24.32
CA SER A 27 -28.81 -15.19 -24.33
C SER A 27 -29.06 -13.69 -24.12
N MET A 28 -30.09 -13.21 -24.80
CA MET A 28 -30.48 -11.84 -25.05
C MET A 28 -31.34 -11.29 -23.90
N GLY A 29 -30.94 -10.14 -23.36
CA GLY A 29 -31.74 -9.34 -22.44
C GLY A 29 -31.15 -7.94 -22.37
N LYS A 30 -31.75 -6.99 -23.11
CA LYS A 30 -31.41 -5.57 -22.98
C LYS A 30 -31.85 -5.12 -21.59
N SER A 31 -30.94 -5.26 -20.63
CA SER A 31 -31.09 -4.63 -19.35
C SER A 31 -30.59 -3.19 -19.46
N LEU A 32 -31.42 -2.27 -18.99
CA LEU A 32 -31.03 -0.93 -18.57
C LEU A 32 -30.15 -1.05 -17.31
N PHE A 33 -29.00 -1.74 -17.42
CA PHE A 33 -27.95 -1.66 -16.42
C PHE A 33 -27.19 -0.38 -16.74
N ALA A 34 -27.34 0.63 -15.89
CA ALA A 34 -26.29 1.62 -15.75
C ALA A 34 -25.02 0.82 -15.42
N GLU A 35 -24.13 0.65 -16.40
CA GLU A 35 -22.83 0.04 -16.19
C GLU A 35 -22.21 0.73 -14.98
N LYS A 36 -21.79 -0.05 -13.97
CA LYS A 36 -21.04 0.52 -12.85
C LYS A 36 -19.89 1.30 -13.47
N PRO A 37 -19.73 2.61 -13.19
CA PRO A 37 -18.69 3.38 -13.82
C PRO A 37 -17.35 2.70 -13.57
N GLU A 38 -16.66 2.35 -14.67
CA GLU A 38 -15.36 1.73 -14.60
C GLU A 38 -14.45 2.61 -13.74
N SER A 39 -13.63 1.97 -12.89
CA SER A 39 -12.65 2.72 -12.11
C SER A 39 -11.67 3.42 -13.06
N LEU A 40 -11.38 4.71 -12.83
CA LEU A 40 -10.37 5.45 -13.59
C LEU A 40 -8.96 4.87 -13.40
N TYR A 41 -8.73 4.17 -12.28
CA TYR A 41 -7.48 3.48 -11.99
C TYR A 41 -7.70 1.99 -11.77
N GLN A 42 -6.77 1.19 -12.27
CA GLN A 42 -6.59 -0.21 -11.93
C GLN A 42 -5.49 -0.29 -10.86
N VAL A 43 -5.77 -1.00 -9.77
CA VAL A 43 -4.80 -1.23 -8.71
C VAL A 43 -4.56 -2.73 -8.57
N LYS A 44 -3.32 -3.17 -8.85
CA LYS A 44 -2.90 -4.57 -8.78
C LYS A 44 -2.05 -4.79 -7.53
N ARG A 45 -2.39 -5.83 -6.77
CA ARG A 45 -1.58 -6.29 -5.64
C ARG A 45 -0.40 -7.12 -6.13
N ILE A 46 0.80 -6.76 -5.72
CA ILE A 46 2.01 -7.56 -5.90
C ILE A 46 2.38 -8.10 -4.52
N ARG A 47 2.38 -9.43 -4.37
CA ARG A 47 2.78 -10.08 -3.12
C ARG A 47 4.30 -10.26 -3.07
N CYS A 48 4.91 -9.66 -2.06
CA CYS A 48 6.34 -9.69 -1.71
C CYS A 48 6.50 -10.42 -0.37
N GLY A 49 6.20 -11.73 -0.39
CA GLY A 49 5.99 -12.51 0.83
C GLY A 49 4.70 -12.12 1.55
N ASN A 50 4.83 -11.68 2.81
CA ASN A 50 3.71 -11.16 3.62
C ASN A 50 3.38 -9.68 3.35
N VAL A 51 4.29 -8.96 2.69
CA VAL A 51 4.14 -7.55 2.33
C VAL A 51 3.48 -7.40 0.96
N ASN A 52 2.77 -6.30 0.77
CA ASN A 52 2.15 -5.90 -0.47
C ASN A 52 2.89 -4.70 -1.05
N CYS A 53 3.26 -4.79 -2.32
CA CYS A 53 3.42 -3.60 -3.15
C CYS A 53 2.13 -3.41 -3.97
N TRP A 54 1.80 -2.17 -4.31
CA TRP A 54 0.62 -1.84 -5.11
C TRP A 54 1.03 -1.15 -6.40
N LEU A 55 0.65 -1.74 -7.53
CA LEU A 55 0.85 -1.14 -8.83
C LEU A 55 -0.42 -0.39 -9.24
N VAL A 56 -0.29 0.91 -9.49
CA VAL A 56 -1.39 1.80 -9.87
C VAL A 56 -1.20 2.20 -11.33
N THR A 57 -2.19 1.87 -12.16
CA THR A 57 -2.19 2.14 -13.60
C THR A 57 -3.52 2.79 -14.00
N GLY A 58 -3.50 3.73 -14.94
CA GLY A 58 -4.71 4.26 -15.55
C GLY A 58 -5.54 3.17 -16.24
N SER A 59 -6.86 3.30 -16.21
CA SER A 59 -7.77 2.39 -16.92
C SER A 59 -7.87 2.77 -18.41
N LYS A 60 -8.69 2.04 -19.17
CA LYS A 60 -9.01 2.41 -20.56
C LYS A 60 -9.72 3.77 -20.64
N ALA A 61 -10.51 4.11 -19.63
CA ALA A 61 -11.22 5.38 -19.54
C ALA A 61 -10.32 6.55 -19.13
N LEU A 62 -9.18 6.27 -18.47
CA LEU A 62 -8.15 7.27 -18.14
C LEU A 62 -6.75 6.67 -18.36
N PRO A 63 -6.28 6.56 -19.63
CA PRO A 63 -4.96 6.02 -19.90
C PRO A 63 -3.87 6.92 -19.30
N THR A 64 -2.91 6.31 -18.60
CA THR A 64 -1.73 7.01 -18.07
C THR A 64 -0.48 6.63 -18.86
N ASN A 65 0.50 7.53 -18.93
CA ASN A 65 1.81 7.25 -19.53
C ASN A 65 2.72 6.49 -18.55
N GLY A 66 2.38 5.23 -18.29
CA GLY A 66 3.06 4.35 -17.34
C GLY A 66 2.26 4.16 -16.05
N SER A 67 2.96 3.75 -14.99
CA SER A 67 2.36 3.35 -13.71
C SER A 67 3.10 3.94 -12.50
N VAL A 68 2.48 3.85 -11.33
CA VAL A 68 3.09 4.14 -10.03
C VAL A 68 3.21 2.86 -9.23
N LEU A 69 4.35 2.66 -8.57
CA LEU A 69 4.51 1.58 -7.59
C LEU A 69 4.45 2.16 -6.18
N VAL A 70 3.59 1.62 -5.33
CA VAL A 70 3.57 1.92 -3.89
C VAL A 70 4.25 0.78 -3.14
N ASP A 71 5.23 1.14 -2.32
CA ASP A 71 6.22 0.27 -1.67
C ASP A 71 7.11 -0.53 -2.65
N ALA A 72 8.20 -1.07 -2.13
CA ALA A 72 9.28 -1.74 -2.87
C ALA A 72 9.72 -3.06 -2.21
N GLY A 73 8.89 -3.67 -1.35
CA GLY A 73 9.15 -4.97 -0.76
C GLY A 73 10.50 -5.06 -0.03
N ARG A 74 10.99 -6.29 0.14
CA ARG A 74 12.34 -6.54 0.65
C ARG A 74 13.36 -6.45 -0.47
N LYS A 75 14.65 -6.47 -0.11
CA LYS A 75 15.75 -6.47 -1.09
C LYS A 75 15.71 -7.68 -2.02
N GLU A 76 15.24 -8.83 -1.54
CA GLU A 76 15.13 -10.07 -2.32
C GLU A 76 14.04 -9.99 -3.41
N ASP A 77 13.07 -9.07 -3.26
CA ASP A 77 12.01 -8.86 -4.24
C ASP A 77 12.51 -8.07 -5.48
N PHE A 78 13.72 -7.50 -5.43
CA PHE A 78 14.25 -6.59 -6.46
C PHE A 78 14.16 -7.16 -7.88
N PRO A 79 14.62 -8.39 -8.20
CA PRO A 79 14.60 -8.87 -9.58
C PRO A 79 13.19 -8.93 -10.17
N ARG A 80 12.22 -9.35 -9.36
CA ARG A 80 10.82 -9.44 -9.77
C ARG A 80 10.18 -8.06 -9.89
N LEU A 81 10.42 -7.19 -8.92
CA LEU A 81 9.88 -5.82 -8.94
C LEU A 81 10.47 -5.02 -10.10
N GLU A 82 11.75 -5.19 -10.41
CA GLU A 82 12.38 -4.55 -11.56
C GLU A 82 11.71 -4.96 -12.87
N GLN A 83 11.49 -6.25 -13.07
CA GLN A 83 10.79 -6.76 -14.25
C GLN A 83 9.39 -6.16 -14.38
N ILE A 84 8.61 -6.16 -13.29
CA ILE A 84 7.25 -5.58 -13.28
C ILE A 84 7.31 -4.09 -13.59
N CYS A 85 8.25 -3.36 -13.00
CA CYS A 85 8.41 -1.93 -13.24
C CYS A 85 8.73 -1.62 -14.71
N ARG A 86 9.57 -2.43 -15.36
CA ARG A 86 9.85 -2.30 -16.80
C ARG A 86 8.62 -2.61 -17.65
N GLN A 87 7.92 -3.71 -17.35
CA GLN A 87 6.72 -4.14 -18.08
C GLN A 87 5.60 -3.11 -18.03
N HIS A 88 5.40 -2.48 -16.87
CA HIS A 88 4.33 -1.50 -16.64
C HIS A 88 4.78 -0.05 -16.75
N GLN A 89 6.01 0.17 -17.22
CA GLN A 89 6.63 1.48 -17.41
C GLN A 89 6.46 2.37 -16.16
N VAL A 90 6.80 1.84 -14.99
CA VAL A 90 6.68 2.57 -13.72
C VAL A 90 7.51 3.85 -13.81
N LYS A 91 6.92 4.98 -13.42
CA LYS A 91 7.52 6.32 -13.49
C LYS A 91 7.86 6.92 -12.13
N LEU A 92 7.34 6.34 -11.06
CA LEU A 92 7.46 6.85 -9.70
C LEU A 92 7.26 5.71 -8.69
N ILE A 93 8.10 5.68 -7.65
CA ILE A 93 7.92 4.83 -6.48
C ILE A 93 7.49 5.71 -5.31
N LEU A 94 6.42 5.29 -4.62
CA LEU A 94 5.89 5.94 -3.43
C LEU A 94 6.06 5.01 -2.23
N LEU A 95 6.98 5.32 -1.33
CA LEU A 95 7.17 4.52 -0.12
C LEU A 95 6.19 4.95 0.97
N THR A 96 5.48 4.01 1.56
CA THR A 96 4.63 4.29 2.72
C THR A 96 5.46 4.58 3.94
N HIS A 97 6.57 3.86 4.14
CA HIS A 97 7.54 4.10 5.20
C HIS A 97 8.87 3.41 4.86
N ALA A 98 9.90 3.64 5.66
CA ALA A 98 11.27 3.20 5.36
C ALA A 98 11.71 1.89 6.02
N HIS A 99 10.80 1.07 6.56
CA HIS A 99 11.20 -0.25 7.06
C HIS A 99 11.69 -1.17 5.94
N PRO A 100 12.63 -2.11 6.22
CA PRO A 100 13.29 -2.90 5.19
C PRO A 100 12.37 -3.77 4.34
N ASP A 101 11.22 -4.18 4.88
CA ASP A 101 10.24 -5.00 4.19
C ASP A 101 9.33 -4.20 3.23
N HIS A 102 9.32 -2.87 3.34
CA HIS A 102 8.63 -1.95 2.43
C HIS A 102 9.57 -1.18 1.51
N ALA A 103 10.79 -0.84 1.95
CA ALA A 103 11.73 -0.01 1.21
C ALA A 103 12.96 -0.76 0.70
N GLY A 104 13.07 -2.07 0.96
CA GLY A 104 14.29 -2.86 0.75
C GLY A 104 14.80 -2.87 -0.69
N SER A 105 13.92 -2.88 -1.70
CA SER A 105 14.36 -2.76 -3.10
C SER A 105 14.43 -1.33 -3.64
N ALA A 106 14.01 -0.32 -2.88
CA ALA A 106 13.82 1.04 -3.40
C ALA A 106 15.11 1.63 -3.99
N ALA A 107 16.24 1.51 -3.28
CA ALA A 107 17.53 2.00 -3.76
C ALA A 107 17.99 1.31 -5.06
N LEU A 108 17.77 -0.02 -5.16
CA LEU A 108 18.15 -0.81 -6.33
C LEU A 108 17.25 -0.48 -7.54
N LEU A 109 15.94 -0.37 -7.34
CA LEU A 109 14.99 0.04 -8.37
C LEU A 109 15.29 1.46 -8.87
N ARG A 110 15.50 2.40 -7.95
CA ARG A 110 15.91 3.77 -8.26
C ARG A 110 17.16 3.78 -9.13
N LYS A 111 18.22 3.05 -8.74
CA LYS A 111 19.49 3.01 -9.49
C LYS A 111 19.32 2.36 -10.87
N SER A 112 18.61 1.22 -10.94
CA SER A 112 18.50 0.44 -12.18
C SER A 112 17.56 1.06 -13.21
N LEU A 113 16.48 1.70 -12.74
CA LEU A 113 15.42 2.25 -13.60
C LEU A 113 15.51 3.78 -13.75
N ARG A 114 16.31 4.45 -12.92
CA ARG A 114 16.41 5.92 -12.85
C ARG A 114 15.05 6.60 -12.63
N ILE A 115 14.22 5.97 -11.81
CA ILE A 115 12.89 6.48 -11.45
C ILE A 115 12.94 7.16 -10.08
N PRO A 116 12.23 8.29 -9.90
CA PRO A 116 12.18 8.99 -8.63
C PRO A 116 11.49 8.15 -7.55
N VAL A 117 11.99 8.29 -6.33
CA VAL A 117 11.40 7.72 -5.12
C VAL A 117 10.90 8.83 -4.21
N ALA A 118 9.68 8.69 -3.71
CA ALA A 118 9.11 9.53 -2.66
C ALA A 118 9.12 8.81 -1.31
N LEU A 119 9.47 9.53 -0.25
CA LEU A 119 9.49 9.05 1.12
C LEU A 119 9.06 10.17 2.07
N GLY A 120 8.34 9.84 3.15
CA GLY A 120 8.10 10.80 4.23
C GLY A 120 9.41 11.27 4.86
N ARG A 121 9.62 12.59 4.96
CA ARG A 121 10.91 13.19 5.37
C ARG A 121 11.44 12.63 6.68
N LEU A 122 10.55 12.40 7.65
CA LEU A 122 10.91 11.90 8.97
C LEU A 122 11.42 10.45 8.96
N ASP A 123 11.22 9.71 7.88
CA ASP A 123 11.68 8.33 7.72
C ASP A 123 13.05 8.22 7.04
N LEU A 124 13.62 9.33 6.57
CA LEU A 124 14.95 9.35 5.94
C LEU A 124 16.04 8.66 6.79
N PRO A 125 16.13 8.87 8.13
CA PRO A 125 17.14 8.19 8.95
C PRO A 125 16.97 6.66 9.00
N LEU A 126 15.76 6.14 8.80
CA LEU A 126 15.51 4.68 8.83
C LEU A 126 16.12 3.96 7.62
N LEU A 127 16.34 4.66 6.50
CA LEU A 127 17.02 4.06 5.35
C LEU A 127 18.46 3.65 5.68
N GLU A 128 19.13 4.38 6.58
CA GLU A 128 20.48 4.06 7.04
C GLU A 128 20.48 3.19 8.30
N HIS A 129 19.58 3.49 9.24
CA HIS A 129 19.48 2.83 10.54
C HIS A 129 18.04 2.37 10.80
N PRO A 130 17.61 1.21 10.27
CA PRO A 130 16.21 0.76 10.36
C PRO A 130 15.69 0.60 11.78
N ASN A 131 16.58 0.38 12.76
CA ASN A 131 16.24 0.17 14.17
C ASN A 131 16.52 1.40 15.06
N ILE A 132 16.85 2.57 14.51
CA ILE A 132 17.14 3.78 15.30
C ILE A 132 15.94 4.26 16.13
N ARG A 133 14.73 3.93 15.68
CA ARG A 133 13.48 4.20 16.41
C ARG A 133 12.80 2.87 16.76
N PRO A 134 12.78 2.48 18.05
CA PRO A 134 12.20 1.21 18.47
C PRO A 134 10.69 1.14 18.23
N LEU A 135 10.20 -0.03 17.80
CA LEU A 135 8.78 -0.33 17.75
C LEU A 135 8.28 -0.91 19.08
N HIS A 136 7.12 -0.43 19.49
CA HIS A 136 6.30 -0.95 20.57
C HIS A 136 5.12 -1.72 19.98
N CYS A 137 4.42 -2.49 20.82
CA CYS A 137 3.28 -3.29 20.37
C CYS A 137 2.16 -3.30 21.41
N ARG A 138 0.95 -3.65 20.96
CA ARG A 138 -0.21 -3.87 21.83
C ARG A 138 -0.65 -5.33 21.80
N GLY A 139 -0.94 -5.88 22.98
CA GLY A 139 -1.47 -7.24 23.12
C GLY A 139 -0.47 -8.36 22.79
N TRP A 140 -0.93 -9.60 22.88
CA TRP A 140 -0.08 -10.79 22.70
C TRP A 140 0.26 -11.06 21.22
N LEU A 141 -0.67 -10.80 20.30
CA LEU A 141 -0.42 -10.87 18.84
C LEU A 141 0.68 -9.89 18.43
N GLY A 142 0.64 -8.66 18.96
CA GLY A 142 1.66 -7.65 18.72
C GLY A 142 3.05 -8.09 19.17
N LYS A 143 3.17 -8.83 20.29
CA LYS A 143 4.47 -9.36 20.75
C LYS A 143 5.08 -10.35 19.76
N GLY A 144 4.27 -11.24 19.19
CA GLY A 144 4.72 -12.18 18.16
C GLY A 144 5.17 -11.45 16.89
N LEU A 145 4.37 -10.48 16.43
CA LEU A 145 4.71 -9.68 15.26
C LEU A 145 5.97 -8.82 15.48
N LEU A 146 6.14 -8.26 16.68
CA LEU A 146 7.32 -7.50 17.07
C LEU A 146 8.59 -8.36 17.03
N ALA A 147 8.51 -9.63 17.45
CA ALA A 147 9.65 -10.54 17.38
C ALA A 147 10.08 -10.82 15.93
N LEU A 148 9.12 -10.93 15.01
CA LEU A 148 9.39 -11.07 13.57
C LEU A 148 9.96 -9.78 12.98
N SER A 149 9.33 -8.65 13.28
CA SER A 149 9.77 -7.32 12.82
C SER A 149 11.19 -6.99 13.30
N ARG A 150 11.56 -7.34 14.53
CA ARG A 150 12.95 -7.15 15.03
C ARG A 150 14.00 -7.86 14.17
N ARG A 151 13.69 -9.01 13.56
CA ARG A 151 14.62 -9.69 12.65
C ARG A 151 14.79 -8.89 11.35
N GLU A 152 13.70 -8.33 10.84
CA GLU A 152 13.73 -7.46 9.67
C GLU A 152 14.47 -6.15 9.94
N LEU A 153 14.17 -5.48 11.06
CA LEU A 153 14.82 -4.22 11.47
C LEU A 153 16.30 -4.40 11.84
N ALA A 154 16.75 -5.63 12.12
CA ALA A 154 18.15 -5.94 12.35
C ALA A 154 18.96 -6.06 11.04
N GLN A 155 18.30 -6.11 9.88
CA GLN A 155 19.00 -6.08 8.60
C GLN A 155 19.68 -4.72 8.39
N PRO A 156 20.83 -4.68 7.69
CA PRO A 156 21.48 -3.41 7.37
C PRO A 156 20.55 -2.50 6.57
N GLY A 157 20.55 -1.21 6.92
CA GLY A 157 19.90 -0.19 6.11
C GLY A 157 20.46 -0.15 4.69
N THR A 158 19.65 0.32 3.75
CA THR A 158 20.09 0.60 2.37
C THR A 158 20.00 2.11 2.13
N PRO A 159 21.04 2.87 2.50
CA PRO A 159 20.99 4.33 2.43
C PRO A 159 20.94 4.81 0.98
N PHE A 160 20.04 5.75 0.70
CA PHE A 160 20.00 6.55 -0.51
C PHE A 160 19.25 7.85 -0.22
N VAL A 161 19.36 8.83 -1.12
CA VAL A 161 18.60 10.08 -1.03
C VAL A 161 17.39 9.97 -1.97
N PRO A 162 16.15 9.94 -1.45
CA PRO A 162 14.95 10.01 -2.27
C PRO A 162 14.85 11.35 -3.01
N GLU A 163 14.34 11.33 -4.24
CA GLU A 163 14.11 12.54 -5.04
C GLU A 163 13.03 13.44 -4.43
N LEU A 164 12.08 12.86 -3.70
CA LEU A 164 10.96 13.58 -3.10
C LEU A 164 10.88 13.24 -1.60
N LEU A 165 11.03 14.26 -0.75
CA LEU A 165 10.81 14.15 0.69
C LEU A 165 9.49 14.81 1.05
N LEU A 166 8.54 14.00 1.54
CA LEU A 166 7.15 14.38 1.77
C LEU A 166 6.90 14.80 3.23
N GLU A 167 6.00 15.76 3.42
CA GLU A 167 5.45 16.19 4.71
C GLU A 167 3.97 15.79 4.87
N GLY A 168 3.29 15.47 3.76
CA GLY A 168 1.88 15.10 3.72
C GLY A 168 1.03 16.21 3.09
N GLY A 169 0.09 15.82 2.23
CA GLY A 169 -0.78 16.73 1.48
C GLY A 169 -0.36 16.96 0.03
N GLU A 170 0.85 16.56 -0.36
CA GLU A 170 1.35 16.66 -1.72
C GLU A 170 0.50 15.84 -2.71
N ASP A 171 0.33 16.37 -3.91
CA ASP A 171 -0.26 15.65 -5.04
C ASP A 171 0.82 15.18 -6.04
N PHE A 172 0.43 14.21 -6.86
CA PHE A 172 1.28 13.66 -7.92
C PHE A 172 0.71 13.91 -9.32
N TYR A 173 -0.08 14.99 -9.51
CA TYR A 173 -0.65 15.34 -10.82
C TYR A 173 0.44 15.60 -11.86
N ARG A 174 1.59 16.16 -11.45
CA ARG A 174 2.77 16.35 -12.32
C ARG A 174 3.33 15.05 -12.90
N TYR A 175 3.02 13.90 -12.30
CA TYR A 175 3.38 12.57 -12.79
C TYR A 175 2.25 11.93 -13.63
N GLY A 176 1.11 12.60 -13.79
CA GLY A 176 -0.06 12.11 -14.52
C GLY A 176 -1.03 11.28 -13.68
N PHE A 177 -0.93 11.34 -12.34
CA PHE A 177 -1.73 10.53 -11.44
C PHE A 177 -2.50 11.38 -10.43
N SER A 178 -3.81 11.12 -10.28
CA SER A 178 -4.62 11.67 -9.19
C SER A 178 -4.36 10.91 -7.90
N ILE A 179 -3.16 11.11 -7.36
CA ILE A 179 -2.70 10.54 -6.09
C ILE A 179 -2.37 11.68 -5.15
N ARG A 180 -2.79 11.58 -3.89
CA ARG A 180 -2.44 12.51 -2.81
C ARG A 180 -1.77 11.77 -1.66
N ALA A 181 -0.64 12.29 -1.19
CA ALA A 181 0.01 11.84 0.02
C ALA A 181 -0.78 12.30 1.26
N ILE A 182 -0.93 11.41 2.24
CA ILE A 182 -1.58 11.69 3.51
C ILE A 182 -0.62 11.27 4.62
N ALA A 183 -0.20 12.20 5.47
CA ALA A 183 0.61 11.84 6.64
C ALA A 183 -0.20 10.95 7.59
N LEU A 184 0.35 9.76 7.87
CA LEU A 184 -0.22 8.74 8.76
C LEU A 184 0.82 8.31 9.80
N PRO A 185 1.38 9.24 10.59
CA PRO A 185 2.43 8.91 11.56
C PRO A 185 1.92 7.97 12.65
N GLY A 186 2.85 7.30 13.31
CA GLY A 186 2.57 6.44 14.46
C GLY A 186 3.23 5.08 14.34
N HIS A 187 3.03 4.38 13.21
CA HIS A 187 3.82 3.19 12.89
C HIS A 187 5.30 3.56 12.76
N THR A 188 5.59 4.48 11.85
CA THR A 188 6.81 5.30 11.85
C THR A 188 6.42 6.78 11.88
N ALA A 189 7.32 7.67 12.32
CA ALA A 189 7.03 9.11 12.31
C ALA A 189 6.83 9.68 10.90
N GLY A 190 7.46 9.11 9.86
CA GLY A 190 7.33 9.52 8.46
C GLY A 190 6.36 8.67 7.65
N SER A 191 5.52 7.85 8.29
CA SER A 191 4.53 7.02 7.61
C SER A 191 3.55 7.85 6.75
N MET A 192 3.34 7.40 5.52
CA MET A 192 2.50 8.01 4.50
C MET A 192 1.44 7.02 4.00
N GLY A 193 0.23 7.54 3.81
CA GLY A 193 -0.79 6.91 2.98
C GLY A 193 -0.89 7.59 1.62
N TYR A 194 -1.44 6.87 0.64
CA TYR A 194 -1.63 7.38 -0.71
C TYR A 194 -3.07 7.19 -1.16
N GLU A 195 -3.82 8.29 -1.23
CA GLU A 195 -5.19 8.30 -1.72
C GLU A 195 -5.20 8.38 -3.24
N ILE A 196 -5.81 7.40 -3.89
CA ILE A 196 -5.88 7.29 -5.35
C ILE A 196 -7.33 7.58 -5.77
N ASN A 197 -7.53 8.71 -6.45
CA ASN A 197 -8.81 9.14 -7.03
C ASN A 197 -10.00 9.05 -6.05
N HIS A 198 -9.77 9.39 -4.77
CA HIS A 198 -10.75 9.32 -3.67
C HIS A 198 -11.44 7.96 -3.50
N ARG A 199 -10.90 6.89 -4.09
CA ARG A 199 -11.52 5.55 -4.15
C ARG A 199 -10.69 4.49 -3.46
N PHE A 200 -9.36 4.58 -3.59
CA PHE A 200 -8.43 3.67 -2.93
C PHE A 200 -7.53 4.45 -1.97
N LEU A 201 -7.06 3.78 -0.92
CA LEU A 201 -6.09 4.32 0.01
C LEU A 201 -5.06 3.25 0.34
N CYS A 202 -3.83 3.44 -0.11
CA CYS A 202 -2.70 2.66 0.40
C CYS A 202 -2.36 3.17 1.80
N THR A 203 -2.31 2.27 2.80
CA THR A 203 -2.13 2.66 4.22
C THR A 203 -0.80 2.22 4.81
N GLY A 204 0.02 1.47 4.07
CA GLY A 204 1.19 0.79 4.65
C GLY A 204 0.77 0.03 5.90
N ASP A 205 1.43 0.33 7.02
CA ASP A 205 1.23 -0.35 8.30
C ASP A 205 0.39 0.45 9.29
N ALA A 206 -0.13 1.64 8.91
CA ALA A 206 -1.07 2.40 9.72
C ALA A 206 -2.38 1.61 9.96
N VAL A 207 -2.78 0.83 8.96
CA VAL A 207 -3.89 -0.12 9.00
C VAL A 207 -3.48 -1.37 8.22
N MET A 208 -3.73 -2.53 8.81
CA MET A 208 -3.38 -3.85 8.26
C MET A 208 -4.58 -4.79 8.24
N ASN A 209 -4.41 -5.96 7.61
CA ASN A 209 -5.39 -7.03 7.62
C ASN A 209 -4.73 -8.37 7.99
N LEU A 210 -4.34 -8.52 9.26
CA LEU A 210 -3.58 -9.64 9.81
C LEU A 210 -4.09 -10.06 11.21
N PRO A 211 -4.70 -11.26 11.37
CA PRO A 211 -5.41 -12.05 10.35
C PRO A 211 -6.82 -11.50 10.07
N TRP A 212 -7.25 -10.51 10.85
CA TRP A 212 -8.41 -9.68 10.59
C TRP A 212 -7.97 -8.21 10.46
N PRO A 213 -8.87 -7.35 9.96
CA PRO A 213 -8.64 -5.92 9.84
C PRO A 213 -8.31 -5.29 11.19
N THR A 214 -7.17 -4.59 11.26
CA THR A 214 -6.64 -4.04 12.51
C THR A 214 -5.92 -2.71 12.26
N PRO A 215 -5.96 -1.77 13.21
CA PRO A 215 -4.99 -0.67 13.28
C PRO A 215 -3.54 -1.20 13.39
N ALA A 216 -2.58 -0.29 13.27
CA ALA A 216 -1.15 -0.57 13.50
C ALA A 216 -0.93 -1.38 14.80
N LEU A 217 -0.44 -2.62 14.67
CA LEU A 217 -0.11 -3.47 15.81
C LEU A 217 1.28 -3.16 16.38
N LEU A 218 2.15 -2.59 15.54
CA LEU A 218 3.49 -2.12 15.87
C LEU A 218 3.56 -0.61 15.65
N PHE A 219 4.18 0.13 16.55
CA PHE A 219 4.24 1.59 16.47
C PHE A 219 5.44 2.17 17.21
N GLU A 220 6.01 3.24 16.66
CA GLU A 220 6.91 4.16 17.38
C GLU A 220 6.10 5.01 18.38
N ASN A 221 4.91 5.47 18.00
CA ASN A 221 4.03 6.29 18.83
C ASN A 221 2.57 5.84 18.72
N GLY A 222 2.01 5.36 19.84
CA GLY A 222 0.66 4.78 19.86
C GLY A 222 -0.48 5.82 19.76
N GLU A 223 -0.26 7.04 20.25
CA GLU A 223 -1.24 8.13 20.17
C GLU A 223 -1.39 8.60 18.72
N GLN A 224 -0.27 8.88 18.05
CA GLN A 224 -0.26 9.22 16.62
C GLN A 224 -0.81 8.07 15.76
N ALA A 225 -0.51 6.82 16.11
CA ALA A 225 -1.08 5.67 15.41
C ALA A 225 -2.62 5.64 15.52
N ALA A 226 -3.17 5.97 16.69
CA ALA A 226 -4.61 6.07 16.91
C ALA A 226 -5.23 7.26 16.14
N GLU A 227 -4.57 8.42 16.13
CA GLU A 227 -5.00 9.59 15.34
C GLU A 227 -5.00 9.31 13.83
N SER A 228 -3.95 8.66 13.32
CA SER A 228 -3.87 8.23 11.92
C SER A 228 -4.97 7.24 11.58
N THR A 229 -5.27 6.32 12.48
CA THR A 229 -6.37 5.36 12.33
C THR A 229 -7.74 6.08 12.26
N ALA A 230 -7.97 7.05 13.15
CA ALA A 230 -9.18 7.87 13.14
C ALA A 230 -9.28 8.74 11.87
N LYS A 231 -8.16 9.30 11.41
CA LYS A 231 -8.07 10.03 10.14
C LYS A 231 -8.46 9.14 8.96
N ILE A 232 -7.98 7.89 8.92
CA ILE A 232 -8.35 6.92 7.89
C ILE A 232 -9.87 6.67 7.92
N ALA A 233 -10.46 6.41 9.08
CA ALA A 233 -11.92 6.25 9.21
C ALA A 233 -12.69 7.46 8.64
N GLY A 234 -12.27 8.67 9.01
CA GLY A 234 -12.89 9.94 8.60
C GLY A 234 -12.85 10.23 7.09
N LEU A 235 -12.00 9.57 6.32
CA LEU A 235 -11.99 9.68 4.84
C LEU A 235 -13.19 8.98 4.19
N GLY A 236 -14.00 8.24 4.95
CA GLY A 236 -15.22 7.61 4.47
C GLY A 236 -14.98 6.45 3.52
N LYS A 237 -15.91 6.22 2.59
CA LYS A 237 -15.92 5.02 1.74
C LYS A 237 -14.73 5.00 0.77
N ARG A 238 -13.74 4.16 1.07
CA ARG A 238 -12.59 3.80 0.23
C ARG A 238 -12.29 2.32 0.34
N VAL A 239 -11.60 1.79 -0.66
CA VAL A 239 -10.92 0.51 -0.56
C VAL A 239 -9.55 0.75 0.04
N ILE A 240 -9.31 0.16 1.20
CA ILE A 240 -8.02 0.17 1.88
C ILE A 240 -7.12 -0.90 1.25
N LEU A 241 -5.90 -0.50 0.94
CA LEU A 241 -4.85 -1.28 0.31
C LEU A 241 -3.68 -1.37 1.32
N PRO A 242 -3.74 -2.30 2.28
CA PRO A 242 -2.78 -2.34 3.38
C PRO A 242 -1.41 -2.84 2.92
N GLY A 243 -0.39 -2.52 3.69
CA GLY A 243 0.96 -3.07 3.57
C GLY A 243 0.99 -4.58 3.78
N HIS A 244 0.15 -5.10 4.69
CA HIS A 244 0.01 -6.54 4.93
C HIS A 244 -1.44 -7.00 4.90
N GLY A 245 -1.67 -8.18 4.33
CA GLY A 245 -3.00 -8.80 4.24
C GLY A 245 -3.81 -8.40 3.01
N ALA A 246 -5.10 -8.74 2.97
CA ALA A 246 -5.96 -8.47 1.82
C ALA A 246 -6.57 -7.05 1.84
N ALA A 247 -6.88 -6.51 0.65
CA ALA A 247 -7.64 -5.28 0.52
C ALA A 247 -9.02 -5.43 1.18
N LEU A 248 -9.53 -4.31 1.71
CA LEU A 248 -10.75 -4.27 2.51
C LEU A 248 -11.47 -2.94 2.34
N TRP A 249 -12.73 -2.88 2.74
CA TRP A 249 -13.43 -1.61 2.85
C TRP A 249 -12.97 -0.85 4.10
N ASN A 250 -12.86 0.47 3.96
CA ASN A 250 -12.68 1.35 5.10
C ASN A 250 -13.86 1.25 6.07
N ARG A 251 -13.60 1.49 7.35
CA ARG A 251 -14.53 1.33 8.46
C ARG A 251 -14.15 2.25 9.62
N GLU A 252 -14.98 2.25 10.66
CA GLU A 252 -14.55 2.61 12.01
C GLU A 252 -13.62 1.51 12.57
N TRP A 253 -12.50 1.91 13.15
CA TRP A 253 -11.37 1.04 13.51
C TRP A 253 -11.24 0.81 15.01
#